data_AF-A0A933GFZ6-F1
#
_entry.id   AF-A0A933GFZ6-F1
#
_cell.length_a   1.000
_cell.length_b   1.000
_cell.length_c   1.000
_cell.angle_alpha   90.00
_cell.angle_beta   90.00
_cell.angle_gamma   90.00
#
_symmetry.space_group_name_H-M   'P 1'
#
loop_
_entity.id
_entity.type
_entity.pdbx_description
1 polymer ?
#
loop_
_entity_poly.entity_id
_entity_poly.type
_entity_poly.pdbx_seq_one_letter_code
_entity_poly.pdbx_strand_id
1 'polypeptide(L)'
;MDCYTEDEQHGGFLVMLQDHVACPFRALVAGEEVEVRGFDWDGTPQGIVAICRRKGRTFRVNATALEWTTRPPVGAEWFDAYRAWLKGNW
;
A
#
# COMPACT_ATOMS: atom_id res chain seq x y z
N MET A 1 -17.78 8.93 19.02
CA MET A 1 -16.68 9.84 18.65
C MET A 1 -15.65 8.95 17.97
N ASP A 2 -15.77 8.78 16.65
CA ASP A 2 -14.95 7.88 15.83
C ASP A 2 -13.83 8.61 15.08
N CYS A 3 -13.53 9.85 15.48
CA CYS A 3 -12.62 10.72 14.73
C CYS A 3 -11.13 10.45 14.99
N TYR A 4 -10.82 9.43 15.79
CA TYR A 4 -9.44 9.06 16.14
C TYR A 4 -9.12 7.65 15.66
N THR A 5 -10.10 6.74 15.60
CA THR A 5 -9.83 5.32 15.34
C THR A 5 -9.41 5.01 13.90
N GLU A 6 -9.92 5.71 12.88
CA GLU A 6 -9.61 5.40 11.47
C GLU A 6 -8.24 5.95 11.06
N ASP A 7 -7.95 7.21 11.40
CA ASP A 7 -6.64 7.84 11.21
C ASP A 7 -5.53 7.10 12.00
N GLU A 8 -5.78 6.71 13.25
CA GLU A 8 -4.83 5.92 14.04
C GLU A 8 -4.59 4.53 13.44
N GLN A 9 -5.62 3.90 12.85
CA GLN A 9 -5.48 2.58 12.24
C GLN A 9 -4.75 2.64 10.89
N HIS A 10 -4.98 3.65 10.05
CA HIS A 10 -4.19 3.87 8.84
C HIS A 10 -2.71 4.07 9.15
N GLY A 11 -2.38 4.82 10.20
CA GLY A 11 -1.02 4.98 10.69
C GLY A 11 -0.37 3.65 11.11
N GLY A 12 -1.12 2.80 11.82
CA GLY A 12 -0.65 1.46 12.21
C GLY A 12 -0.31 0.57 11.01
N PHE A 13 -1.22 0.47 10.03
CA PHE A 13 -0.96 -0.29 8.81
C PHE A 13 0.17 0.30 7.97
N LEU A 14 0.32 1.62 7.94
CA LEU A 14 1.42 2.27 7.24
C LEU A 14 2.77 1.85 7.81
N VAL A 15 2.91 1.85 9.14
CA VAL A 15 4.14 1.41 9.81
C VAL A 15 4.44 -0.05 9.47
N MET A 16 3.42 -0.92 9.53
CA MET A 16 3.61 -2.34 9.20
C MET A 16 4.03 -2.56 7.75
N LEU A 17 3.44 -1.82 6.80
CA LEU A 17 3.85 -1.87 5.41
C LEU A 17 5.28 -1.32 5.21
N GLN A 18 5.66 -0.24 5.89
CA GLN A 18 7.02 0.32 5.79
C GLN A 18 8.09 -0.60 6.39
N ASP A 19 7.79 -1.29 7.49
CA ASP A 19 8.76 -2.13 8.21
C ASP A 19 8.90 -3.52 7.58
N HIS A 20 7.79 -4.13 7.16
CA HIS A 20 7.78 -5.50 6.65
C HIS A 20 7.91 -5.61 5.12
N VAL A 21 7.55 -4.57 4.36
CA VAL A 21 7.59 -4.66 2.88
C VAL A 21 8.95 -4.21 2.36
N ALA A 22 9.72 -5.18 1.88
CA ALA A 22 11.03 -4.93 1.31
C ALA A 22 10.95 -4.12 0.00
N CYS A 23 11.40 -2.86 0.02
CA CYS A 23 11.46 -1.96 -1.14
C CYS A 23 12.91 -1.77 -1.65
N PRO A 24 13.12 -1.57 -2.97
CA PRO A 24 12.11 -1.56 -4.04
C PRO A 24 11.71 -2.96 -4.49
N PHE A 25 10.47 -3.10 -4.96
CA PHE A 25 9.97 -4.32 -5.61
C PHE A 25 9.14 -3.99 -6.85
N ARG A 26 8.87 -5.00 -7.69
CA ARG A 26 8.04 -4.85 -8.90
C ARG A 26 6.60 -5.28 -8.63
N ALA A 27 5.66 -4.49 -9.11
CA ALA A 27 4.23 -4.80 -9.09
C ALA A 27 3.58 -4.34 -10.41
N LEU A 28 2.33 -4.72 -10.59
CA LEU A 28 1.47 -4.21 -11.64
C LEU A 28 0.52 -3.16 -11.06
N VAL A 29 0.20 -2.16 -11.85
CA VAL A 29 -0.89 -1.21 -11.58
C VAL A 29 -1.73 -1.15 -12.83
N ALA A 30 -2.97 -1.65 -12.75
CA ALA A 30 -3.87 -1.75 -13.90
C ALA A 30 -3.20 -2.48 -15.09
N GLY A 31 -2.47 -3.57 -14.78
CA GLY A 31 -1.73 -4.37 -15.76
C GLY A 31 -0.38 -3.81 -16.21
N GLU A 32 0.04 -2.62 -15.75
CA GLU A 32 1.32 -2.01 -16.15
C GLU A 32 2.40 -2.26 -15.08
N GLU A 33 3.59 -2.74 -15.48
CA GLU A 33 4.72 -2.95 -14.55
C GLU A 33 5.26 -1.62 -14.01
N VAL A 34 5.34 -1.54 -12.69
CA VAL A 34 5.84 -0.40 -11.91
C VAL A 34 6.83 -0.88 -10.86
N GLU A 35 7.74 0.02 -10.48
CA GLU A 35 8.64 -0.20 -9.35
C GLU A 35 8.09 0.53 -8.13
N VAL A 36 7.69 -0.21 -7.10
CA VAL A 36 7.25 0.35 -5.84
C VAL A 36 8.47 0.66 -4.98
N ARG A 37 8.55 1.89 -4.49
CA ARG A 37 9.69 2.43 -3.74
C ARG A 37 9.41 2.63 -2.26
N GLY A 38 8.13 2.64 -1.87
CA GLY A 38 7.71 2.79 -0.49
C GLY A 38 6.22 3.09 -0.38
N PHE A 39 5.78 3.33 0.86
CA PHE A 39 4.40 3.62 1.22
C PHE A 39 4.32 4.89 2.03
N ASP A 40 3.21 5.59 1.89
CA ASP A 40 2.95 6.84 2.56
C ASP A 40 1.44 6.99 2.77
N TRP A 41 1.03 7.98 3.55
CA TRP A 41 -0.36 8.32 3.74
C TRP A 41 -0.47 9.82 3.93
N ASP A 42 -1.29 10.46 3.10
CA ASP A 42 -1.47 11.90 3.11
C ASP A 42 -2.53 12.39 4.13
N GLY A 43 -2.96 11.53 5.05
CA GLY A 43 -3.98 11.88 6.06
C GLY A 43 -5.40 11.94 5.49
N THR A 44 -5.63 11.38 4.30
CA THR A 44 -6.97 11.33 3.70
C THR A 44 -7.64 9.98 3.95
N PRO A 45 -8.99 9.94 3.91
CA PRO A 45 -9.76 8.69 3.99
C PRO A 45 -9.56 7.78 2.77
N GLN A 46 -8.78 8.22 1.76
CA GLN A 46 -8.34 7.35 0.66
C GLN A 46 -7.35 6.27 1.15
N GLY A 47 -6.72 6.52 2.30
CA GLY A 47 -5.82 5.59 2.96
C GLY A 47 -4.41 5.54 2.35
N ILE A 48 -3.70 4.44 2.61
CA ILE A 48 -2.29 4.29 2.30
C ILE A 48 -2.04 4.29 0.78
N VAL A 49 -1.04 5.07 0.35
CA VAL A 49 -0.58 5.19 -1.04
C VAL A 49 0.80 4.56 -1.22
N ALA A 50 0.97 3.86 -2.33
CA ALA A 50 2.25 3.34 -2.80
C ALA A 50 2.95 4.35 -3.70
N ILE A 51 4.21 4.64 -3.40
CA ILE A 51 5.08 5.49 -4.21
C ILE A 51 5.68 4.62 -5.31
N CYS A 52 5.22 4.81 -6.54
CA CYS A 52 5.61 4.02 -7.71
C CYS A 52 6.50 4.83 -8.65
N ARG A 53 7.43 4.15 -9.32
CA ARG A 53 8.27 4.71 -10.38
C ARG A 53 8.11 3.91 -11.66
N ARG A 54 7.88 4.60 -12.77
CA ARG A 54 7.80 4.00 -14.10
C ARG A 54 8.35 4.94 -15.16
N LYS A 55 9.22 4.45 -16.05
CA LYS A 55 9.81 5.22 -17.17
C LYS A 55 10.38 6.58 -16.70
N GLY A 56 11.06 6.59 -15.55
CA GLY A 56 11.64 7.80 -14.97
C GLY A 56 10.68 8.74 -14.24
N ARG A 57 9.37 8.50 -14.28
CA ARG A 57 8.34 9.29 -13.58
C ARG A 57 7.95 8.63 -12.27
N THR A 58 7.85 9.43 -11.21
CA THR A 58 7.31 9.01 -9.91
C THR A 58 5.85 9.42 -9.81
N PHE A 59 4.99 8.54 -9.34
CA PHE A 59 3.57 8.77 -9.13
C PHE A 59 3.08 7.96 -7.92
N ARG A 60 1.93 8.34 -7.39
CA ARG A 60 1.31 7.69 -6.23
C ARG A 60 0.04 6.98 -6.68
N VAL A 61 -0.16 5.78 -6.17
CA VAL A 61 -1.39 5.00 -6.37
C VAL A 61 -1.85 4.46 -5.03
N ASN A 62 -3.11 4.12 -4.88
CA ASN A 62 -3.57 3.46 -3.67
C ASN A 62 -2.81 2.14 -3.46
N ALA A 63 -2.41 1.81 -2.23
CA ALA A 63 -1.74 0.54 -1.94
C ALA A 63 -2.60 -0.68 -2.35
N THR A 64 -3.93 -0.55 -2.35
CA THR A 64 -4.86 -1.57 -2.85
C THR A 64 -4.93 -1.68 -4.37
N ALA A 65 -4.39 -0.71 -5.11
CA ALA A 65 -4.31 -0.77 -6.58
C ALA A 65 -3.12 -1.60 -7.08
N LEU A 66 -2.22 -2.03 -6.17
CA LEU A 66 -1.10 -2.89 -6.53
C LEU A 66 -1.59 -4.30 -6.84
N GLU A 67 -1.04 -4.87 -7.90
CA GLU A 67 -1.27 -6.23 -8.36
C GLU A 67 0.08 -6.97 -8.42
N TRP A 68 0.11 -8.27 -8.13
CA TRP A 68 1.36 -9.05 -8.11
C TRP A 68 1.63 -9.68 -9.47
N THR A 69 2.85 -9.55 -10.00
CA THR A 69 3.22 -10.13 -11.31
C THR A 69 3.29 -11.64 -11.29
N THR A 70 4.08 -12.22 -10.37
CA THR A 70 4.31 -13.67 -10.29
C THR A 70 4.64 -14.12 -8.88
N ARG A 71 5.39 -13.30 -8.13
CA ARG A 71 5.65 -13.54 -6.71
C ARG A 71 5.34 -12.26 -5.94
N PRO A 72 4.53 -12.36 -4.87
CA PRO A 72 4.32 -11.24 -3.98
C PRO A 72 5.65 -10.82 -3.32
N PRO A 73 5.82 -9.53 -2.97
CA PRO A 73 6.96 -9.08 -2.19
C PRO A 73 6.96 -9.72 -0.78
N VAL A 74 8.11 -9.70 -0.12
CA VAL A 74 8.17 -9.97 1.32
C VAL A 74 7.25 -8.98 2.03
N GLY A 75 6.46 -9.45 3.01
CA GLY A 75 5.48 -8.63 3.71
C GLY A 75 4.18 -8.39 2.93
N ALA A 76 3.93 -9.09 1.82
CA ALA A 76 2.70 -8.93 1.05
C ALA A 76 1.41 -9.21 1.85
N GLU A 77 1.51 -10.04 2.89
CA GLU A 77 0.40 -10.35 3.82
C GLU A 77 -0.21 -9.09 4.46
N TRP A 78 0.59 -8.03 4.65
CA TRP A 78 0.10 -6.76 5.18
C TRP A 78 -0.81 -6.01 4.20
N PHE A 79 -0.66 -6.24 2.89
CA PHE A 79 -1.62 -5.70 1.90
C PHE A 79 -2.93 -6.45 1.97
N ASP A 80 -2.92 -7.76 2.17
CA ASP A 80 -4.14 -8.56 2.33
C ASP A 80 -4.87 -8.17 3.62
N ALA A 81 -4.13 -8.03 4.73
CA ALA A 81 -4.68 -7.54 6.00
C ALA A 81 -5.29 -6.13 5.85
N TYR A 82 -4.57 -5.21 5.19
CA TYR A 82 -5.07 -3.87 4.94
C TYR A 82 -6.33 -3.85 4.04
N ARG A 83 -6.37 -4.68 2.99
CA ARG A 83 -7.55 -4.84 2.13
C ARG A 83 -8.74 -5.44 2.88
N ALA A 84 -8.51 -6.38 3.80
CA ALA A 84 -9.55 -6.99 4.62
C ALA A 84 -10.14 -5.97 5.60
N TRP A 85 -9.28 -5.19 6.25
CA TRP A 85 -9.65 -4.11 7.15
C TRP A 85 -10.51 -3.04 6.44
N LEU A 86 -10.10 -2.57 5.26
CA LEU A 86 -10.88 -1.61 4.45
C LEU A 86 -12.28 -2.13 4.05
N LYS A 87 -12.45 -3.46 3.96
CA LYS A 87 -13.74 -4.08 3.63
C LYS A 87 -14.60 -4.34 4.86
N GLY A 88 -14.09 -4.10 6.07
CA GLY A 88 -14.76 -4.49 7.32
C GLY A 88 -14.82 -6.00 7.55
N ASN A 89 -13.99 -6.78 6.85
CA ASN A 89 -13.91 -8.24 6.97
C ASN A 89 -12.77 -8.64 7.92
N TRP A 90 -12.90 -8.30 9.19
CA TRP A 90 -11.95 -8.63 10.26
C TRP A 90 -12.44 -9.78 11.13
#